data_AF-I4ADR1-F1
#
_entry.id   AF-I4ADR1-F1
#
_cell.length_a   1.000
_cell.length_b   1.000
_cell.length_c   1.000
_cell.angle_alpha   90.00
_cell.angle_beta   90.00
_cell.angle_gamma   90.00
#
_symmetry.space_group_name_H-M   'P 1'
#
loop_
_entity.id
_entity.type
_entity.pdbx_description
1 polymer ?
#
loop_
_entity_poly.entity_id
_entity_poly.type
_entity_poly.pdbx_seq_one_letter_code
_entity_poly.pdbx_strand_id
1 'polypeptide(L)'
;MLKKLSMGLIILALIFGIGGCGKSNVENQPQNPAAGQTQQNEPVKPEYLTPIPEGTPLGESNMKLSEQIMAQKDVLGTQIYEQQETVFGDITFNAGVDKAYANQLIKELLTQMKTNYPGRPIIAQAITDGQVIDSVSFKP
;
A
#
# COMPACT_ATOMS: atom_id res chain seq x y z
N MET A 1 7.78 44.56 2.32
CA MET A 1 8.15 45.23 3.59
C MET A 1 7.98 44.22 4.72
N LEU A 2 9.09 43.86 5.36
CA LEU A 2 9.17 42.92 6.49
C LEU A 2 8.91 43.67 7.81
N LYS A 3 7.95 43.21 8.62
CA LYS A 3 7.80 43.55 10.05
C LYS A 3 7.31 42.29 10.75
N LYS A 4 8.18 41.47 11.36
CA LYS A 4 8.63 41.49 12.78
C LYS A 4 7.50 41.58 13.80
N LEU A 5 7.29 40.49 14.54
CA LEU A 5 6.94 40.41 15.98
C LEU A 5 7.03 38.91 16.39
N SER A 6 8.13 38.49 17.02
CA SER A 6 8.28 38.35 18.49
C SER A 6 7.48 37.14 19.03
N MET A 7 8.10 35.98 19.21
CA MET A 7 8.78 35.54 20.44
C MET A 7 7.79 35.33 21.60
N GLY A 8 7.58 34.07 21.97
CA GLY A 8 6.76 33.65 23.10
C GLY A 8 7.00 32.16 23.40
N LEU A 9 8.13 31.86 24.02
CA LEU A 9 8.49 30.54 24.56
C LEU A 9 7.96 30.48 26.00
N ILE A 10 7.05 29.55 26.31
CA ILE A 10 6.65 29.24 27.68
C ILE A 10 6.80 27.73 27.88
N ILE A 11 7.75 27.40 28.74
CA ILE A 11 8.02 26.08 29.31
C ILE A 11 7.35 26.02 30.70
N LEU A 12 7.12 24.78 31.18
CA LEU A 12 6.85 24.36 32.57
C LEU A 12 5.36 24.44 32.98
N ALA A 13 4.76 23.48 33.69
CA ALA A 13 5.26 22.45 34.59
C ALA A 13 4.12 21.43 34.84
N LEU A 14 4.34 20.10 34.79
CA LEU A 14 4.66 19.20 35.92
C LEU A 14 3.42 18.60 36.65
N ILE A 15 3.34 17.26 36.64
CA ILE A 15 2.94 16.28 37.72
C ILE A 15 1.52 16.39 38.35
N PHE A 16 0.82 15.35 38.84
CA PHE A 16 1.12 14.00 39.36
C PHE A 16 -0.11 13.10 39.14
N GLY A 17 0.13 11.80 38.96
CA GLY A 17 -0.90 10.75 38.97
C GLY A 17 -0.32 9.37 39.30
N ILE A 18 0.10 9.20 40.56
CA ILE A 18 0.43 7.95 41.27
C ILE A 18 -0.82 7.06 41.18
N GLY A 19 -0.81 5.81 40.74
CA GLY A 19 -0.12 4.65 41.30
C GLY A 19 -1.16 3.53 41.44
N GLY A 20 -0.88 2.37 40.86
CA GLY A 20 -1.68 1.16 40.98
C GLY A 20 -0.76 -0.04 41.06
N CYS A 21 -0.16 -0.25 42.23
CA CYS A 21 0.58 -1.47 42.57
C CYS A 21 -0.40 -2.62 42.79
N GLY A 22 -0.29 -3.68 41.99
CA GLY A 22 -0.74 -5.02 42.33
C GLY A 22 0.47 -5.93 42.52
N LYS A 23 0.76 -6.34 43.76
CA LYS A 23 1.69 -7.44 44.12
C LYS A 23 1.11 -8.76 43.55
N SER A 24 1.86 -9.80 43.16
CA SER A 24 2.93 -10.48 43.91
C SER A 24 3.73 -11.45 43.03
N ASN A 25 5.04 -11.54 43.30
CA ASN A 25 5.94 -12.72 43.30
C ASN A 25 5.88 -13.75 42.15
N VAL A 26 6.96 -13.89 41.37
CA VAL A 26 7.99 -14.94 41.57
C VAL A 26 9.30 -14.48 40.93
N GLU A 27 10.36 -14.63 41.70
CA GLU A 27 11.77 -14.38 41.45
C GLU A 27 12.36 -15.42 40.49
N ASN A 28 13.03 -14.98 39.43
CA ASN A 28 14.12 -15.71 38.74
C ASN A 28 14.83 -14.73 37.79
N GLN A 29 16.00 -14.24 38.21
CA GLN A 29 17.02 -13.65 37.32
C GLN A 29 18.01 -14.77 36.93
N PRO A 30 18.95 -14.58 35.98
CA PRO A 30 19.02 -13.59 34.89
C PRO A 30 19.41 -14.26 33.55
N GLN A 31 19.01 -13.72 32.40
CA GLN A 31 19.78 -13.92 31.17
C GLN A 31 19.43 -12.86 30.12
N ASN A 32 20.39 -11.98 29.84
CA ASN A 32 20.39 -11.22 28.61
C ASN A 32 20.91 -12.13 27.50
N PRO A 33 20.23 -12.20 26.35
CA PRO A 33 20.97 -12.09 25.10
C PRO A 33 20.42 -10.95 24.26
N ALA A 34 21.35 -10.21 23.67
CA ALA A 34 21.08 -9.38 22.51
C ALA A 34 20.48 -10.22 21.36
N ALA A 35 19.76 -9.51 20.49
CA ALA A 35 19.27 -9.90 19.17
C ALA A 35 17.83 -10.42 19.07
N GLY A 36 17.06 -9.69 18.24
CA GLY A 36 16.06 -10.25 17.34
C GLY A 36 14.64 -10.30 17.89
N GLN A 37 13.76 -9.51 17.27
CA GLN A 37 12.64 -10.04 16.48
C GLN A 37 11.92 -8.87 15.80
N THR A 38 12.34 -8.54 14.58
CA THR A 38 11.55 -8.79 13.35
C THR A 38 10.13 -8.27 13.45
N GLN A 39 9.90 -7.16 12.75
CA GLN A 39 8.60 -6.82 12.17
C GLN A 39 7.91 -8.11 11.74
N GLN A 40 6.74 -8.36 12.30
CA GLN A 40 5.84 -9.39 11.81
C GLN A 40 5.57 -9.09 10.34
N ASN A 41 6.28 -9.78 9.46
CA ASN A 41 5.82 -10.04 8.11
C ASN A 41 4.53 -10.84 8.27
N GLU A 42 3.38 -10.17 8.23
CA GLU A 42 2.17 -10.86 7.83
C GLU A 42 2.47 -11.59 6.52
N PRO A 43 2.13 -12.90 6.41
CA PRO A 43 2.32 -13.62 5.17
C PRO A 43 1.53 -12.90 4.08
N VAL A 44 2.22 -12.42 3.05
CA VAL A 44 1.62 -11.85 1.84
C VAL A 44 0.56 -12.85 1.37
N LYS A 45 -0.70 -12.40 1.29
CA LYS A 45 -1.80 -13.23 0.84
C LYS A 45 -1.43 -13.77 -0.55
N PRO A 46 -1.65 -15.06 -0.84
CA PRO A 46 -1.20 -15.65 -2.09
C PRO A 46 -1.80 -14.96 -3.33
N GLU A 47 -3.05 -14.47 -3.23
CA GLU A 47 -3.73 -13.72 -4.29
C GLU A 47 -4.68 -12.66 -3.70
N TYR A 48 -4.64 -11.43 -4.24
CA TYR A 48 -5.51 -10.32 -3.86
C TYR A 48 -6.70 -10.15 -4.82
N LEU A 49 -6.52 -10.46 -6.10
CA LEU A 49 -7.53 -10.34 -7.15
C LEU A 49 -8.06 -11.69 -7.59
N THR A 50 -9.37 -11.77 -7.79
CA THR A 50 -10.06 -12.93 -8.37
C THR A 50 -10.03 -12.81 -9.90
N PRO A 51 -9.64 -13.88 -10.62
CA PRO A 51 -9.64 -13.86 -12.08
C PRO A 51 -11.01 -13.53 -12.69
N ILE A 52 -11.03 -12.64 -13.67
CA ILE A 52 -12.23 -12.34 -14.45
C ILE A 52 -12.29 -13.31 -15.64
N PRO A 53 -13.45 -13.96 -15.91
CA PRO A 53 -13.58 -14.90 -17.01
C PRO A 53 -13.19 -14.31 -18.37
N GLU A 54 -12.46 -15.09 -19.17
CA GLU A 54 -12.15 -14.74 -20.55
C GLU A 54 -13.44 -14.53 -21.36
N GLY A 55 -13.44 -13.58 -22.28
CA GLY A 55 -14.62 -13.21 -23.08
C GLY A 55 -15.61 -12.29 -22.36
N THR A 56 -15.37 -11.92 -21.09
CA THR A 56 -16.13 -10.84 -20.44
C THR A 56 -15.97 -9.54 -21.25
N PRO A 57 -17.06 -8.79 -21.55
CA PRO A 57 -16.96 -7.53 -22.28
C PRO A 57 -15.96 -6.57 -21.61
N LEU A 58 -15.11 -5.90 -22.41
CA LEU A 58 -13.98 -5.11 -21.90
C LEU A 58 -14.39 -4.08 -20.83
N GLY A 59 -15.46 -3.34 -21.07
CA GLY A 59 -15.96 -2.35 -20.11
C GLY A 59 -16.39 -2.97 -18.77
N GLU A 60 -17.05 -4.13 -18.82
CA GLU A 60 -17.45 -4.89 -17.63
C GLU A 60 -16.23 -5.49 -16.91
N SER A 61 -15.26 -6.01 -17.67
CA SER A 61 -14.02 -6.55 -17.11
C SER A 61 -13.22 -5.47 -16.37
N ASN A 62 -13.05 -4.30 -16.98
CA ASN A 62 -12.36 -3.17 -16.34
C ASN A 62 -13.10 -2.65 -15.11
N MET A 63 -14.43 -2.60 -15.15
CA MET A 63 -15.26 -2.19 -14.02
C MET A 63 -15.07 -3.15 -12.83
N LYS A 64 -15.24 -4.47 -13.05
CA LYS A 64 -15.04 -5.49 -12.02
C LYS A 64 -13.61 -5.49 -11.47
N LEU A 65 -12.62 -5.31 -12.33
CA LEU A 65 -11.22 -5.25 -11.92
C LEU A 65 -10.98 -4.02 -11.02
N SER A 66 -11.54 -2.88 -11.41
CA SER A 66 -11.46 -1.64 -10.63
C SER A 66 -12.15 -1.78 -9.27
N GLU A 67 -13.33 -2.39 -9.21
CA GLU A 67 -14.04 -2.67 -7.95
C GLU A 67 -13.22 -3.56 -7.01
N GLN A 68 -12.61 -4.63 -7.54
CA GLN A 68 -11.76 -5.51 -6.75
C GLN A 68 -10.52 -4.81 -6.21
N ILE A 69 -9.91 -3.91 -6.98
CA ILE A 69 -8.74 -3.12 -6.56
C ILE A 69 -9.14 -2.09 -5.51
N MET A 70 -10.24 -1.38 -5.71
CA MET A 70 -10.76 -0.39 -4.75
C MET A 70 -11.17 -1.01 -3.41
N ALA A 71 -11.51 -2.30 -3.40
CA ALA A 71 -11.81 -3.04 -2.17
C ALA A 71 -10.55 -3.44 -1.38
N GLN A 72 -9.35 -3.27 -1.94
CA GLN A 72 -8.12 -3.64 -1.26
C GLN A 72 -7.70 -2.60 -0.21
N LYS A 73 -6.95 -3.05 0.79
CA LYS A 73 -6.40 -2.16 1.82
C LYS A 73 -5.47 -1.12 1.20
N ASP A 74 -5.46 0.06 1.81
CA ASP A 74 -4.54 1.15 1.45
C ASP A 74 -4.70 1.71 0.02
N VAL A 75 -5.71 1.28 -0.76
CA VAL A 75 -5.99 1.81 -2.10
C VAL A 75 -6.91 3.02 -2.01
N LEU A 76 -6.54 4.10 -2.70
CA LEU A 76 -7.28 5.34 -2.85
C LEU A 76 -7.99 5.47 -4.20
N GLY A 77 -7.48 4.78 -5.22
CA GLY A 77 -7.97 4.94 -6.58
C GLY A 77 -7.37 3.90 -7.52
N THR A 78 -8.06 3.67 -8.63
CA THR A 78 -7.55 2.87 -9.75
C THR A 78 -8.02 3.46 -11.06
N GLN A 79 -7.18 3.43 -12.09
CA GLN A 79 -7.52 3.92 -13.42
C GLN A 79 -6.95 2.98 -14.49
N ILE A 80 -7.76 2.65 -15.49
CA ILE A 80 -7.34 1.89 -16.66
C ILE A 80 -7.63 2.74 -17.90
N TYR A 81 -6.59 3.06 -18.67
CA TYR A 81 -6.70 3.94 -19.83
C TYR A 81 -5.68 3.58 -20.91
N GLU A 82 -5.88 4.12 -22.11
CA GLU A 82 -4.95 3.95 -23.22
C GLU A 82 -4.27 5.28 -23.54
N GLN A 83 -2.95 5.25 -23.73
CA GLN A 83 -2.17 6.39 -24.18
C GLN A 83 -1.07 5.91 -25.12
N GLN A 84 -0.96 6.54 -26.30
CA GLN A 84 0.07 6.22 -27.31
C GLN A 84 0.19 4.72 -27.58
N GLU A 85 -0.93 4.06 -27.84
CA GLU A 85 -1.05 2.62 -28.11
C GLU A 85 -0.70 1.68 -26.94
N THR A 86 -0.29 2.22 -25.79
CA THR A 86 -0.01 1.48 -24.56
C THR A 86 -1.19 1.58 -23.60
N VAL A 87 -1.55 0.46 -22.98
CA VAL A 87 -2.60 0.43 -21.96
C VAL A 87 -1.95 0.58 -20.58
N PHE A 88 -2.46 1.52 -19.79
CA PHE A 88 -2.01 1.82 -18.44
C PHE A 88 -3.02 1.32 -17.42
N GLY A 89 -2.52 0.75 -16.33
CA GLY A 89 -3.30 0.34 -15.16
C GLY A 89 -2.66 0.92 -13.91
N ASP A 90 -3.20 2.03 -13.42
CA ASP A 90 -2.64 2.77 -12.30
C ASP A 90 -3.40 2.42 -11.02
N ILE A 91 -2.69 2.09 -9.94
CA ILE A 91 -3.25 1.94 -8.59
C ILE A 91 -2.65 3.02 -7.70
N THR A 92 -3.49 3.90 -7.17
CA THR A 92 -3.09 4.93 -6.21
C THR A 92 -3.27 4.41 -4.79
N PHE A 93 -2.22 4.48 -3.98
CA PHE A 93 -2.21 4.03 -2.59
C PHE A 93 -2.05 5.19 -1.60
N ASN A 94 -2.45 4.95 -0.35
CA ASN A 94 -2.11 5.78 0.80
C ASN A 94 -0.59 5.90 0.98
N ALA A 95 -0.15 7.02 1.57
CA ALA A 95 1.24 7.21 1.97
C ALA A 95 1.69 6.12 2.95
N GLY A 96 2.92 5.62 2.75
CA GLY A 96 3.50 4.58 3.61
C GLY A 96 3.02 3.15 3.31
N VAL A 97 2.34 2.91 2.18
CA VAL A 97 2.00 1.55 1.74
C VAL A 97 3.25 0.67 1.66
N ASP A 98 3.11 -0.59 2.07
CA ASP A 98 4.18 -1.56 1.92
C ASP A 98 4.48 -1.80 0.42
N LYS A 99 5.76 -1.68 0.05
CA LYS A 99 6.18 -1.78 -1.35
C LYS A 99 6.00 -3.19 -1.92
N ALA A 100 6.22 -4.24 -1.12
CA ALA A 100 6.06 -5.60 -1.59
C ALA A 100 4.59 -5.92 -1.89
N TYR A 101 3.69 -5.45 -1.02
CA TYR A 101 2.25 -5.50 -1.24
C TYR A 101 1.82 -4.74 -2.50
N ALA A 102 2.24 -3.48 -2.65
CA ALA A 102 1.91 -2.68 -3.83
C ALA A 102 2.43 -3.34 -5.13
N ASN A 103 3.67 -3.85 -5.11
CA ASN A 103 4.27 -4.58 -6.22
C ASN A 103 3.49 -5.85 -6.58
N GLN A 104 3.04 -6.61 -5.58
CA GLN A 104 2.23 -7.81 -5.80
C GLN A 104 0.89 -7.45 -6.46
N LEU A 105 0.21 -6.41 -5.97
CA LEU A 105 -1.08 -6.01 -6.52
C LEU A 105 -0.98 -5.53 -7.98
N ILE A 106 0.05 -4.77 -8.35
CA ILE A 106 0.22 -4.34 -9.76
C ILE A 106 0.62 -5.50 -10.70
N LYS A 107 1.28 -6.55 -10.20
CA LYS A 107 1.54 -7.77 -10.98
C LYS A 107 0.27 -8.57 -11.24
N GLU A 108 -0.61 -8.65 -10.25
CA GLU A 108 -1.92 -9.29 -10.41
C GLU A 108 -2.80 -8.47 -11.37
N LEU A 109 -2.82 -7.14 -11.25
CA LEU A 109 -3.48 -6.25 -12.20
C LEU A 109 -2.95 -6.49 -13.63
N LEU A 110 -1.63 -6.48 -13.83
CA LEU A 110 -1.03 -6.76 -15.14
C LEU A 110 -1.48 -8.11 -15.71
N THR A 111 -1.55 -9.13 -14.87
CA THR A 111 -1.98 -10.48 -15.29
C THR A 111 -3.41 -10.46 -15.83
N GLN A 112 -4.35 -9.79 -15.14
CA GLN A 112 -5.73 -9.64 -15.62
C GLN A 112 -5.80 -8.79 -16.90
N MET A 113 -5.03 -7.69 -16.97
CA MET A 113 -5.04 -6.81 -18.13
C MET A 113 -4.53 -7.49 -19.41
N LYS A 114 -3.56 -8.42 -19.31
CA LYS A 114 -3.08 -9.18 -20.47
C LYS A 114 -4.18 -9.98 -21.15
N THR A 115 -5.12 -10.50 -20.37
CA THR A 115 -6.30 -11.21 -20.88
C THR A 115 -7.29 -10.26 -21.55
N ASN A 116 -7.49 -9.08 -20.96
CA ASN A 116 -8.43 -8.07 -21.46
C ASN A 116 -7.94 -7.33 -22.71
N TYR A 117 -6.62 -7.20 -22.86
CA TYR A 117 -5.96 -6.41 -23.91
C TYR A 117 -4.95 -7.24 -24.70
N PRO A 118 -5.40 -8.29 -25.42
CA PRO A 118 -4.50 -9.18 -26.15
C PRO A 118 -3.70 -8.41 -27.21
N GLY A 119 -2.40 -8.68 -27.28
CA GLY A 119 -1.50 -8.08 -28.28
C GLY A 119 -1.20 -6.58 -28.06
N ARG A 120 -1.59 -6.00 -26.92
CA ARG A 120 -1.27 -4.61 -26.56
C ARG A 120 -0.07 -4.54 -25.62
N PRO A 121 0.81 -3.55 -25.74
CA PRO A 121 1.74 -3.18 -24.66
C PRO A 121 0.96 -2.70 -23.43
N ILE A 122 1.37 -3.13 -22.24
CA ILE A 122 0.67 -2.81 -20.98
C ILE A 122 1.68 -2.37 -19.93
N ILE A 123 1.35 -1.35 -19.16
CA ILE A 123 2.12 -0.90 -17.99
C ILE A 123 1.17 -0.80 -16.80
N ALA A 124 1.47 -1.53 -15.73
CA ALA A 124 0.78 -1.39 -14.44
C ALA A 124 1.68 -0.64 -13.45
N GLN A 125 1.13 0.35 -12.74
CA GLN A 125 1.89 1.26 -11.88
C GLN A 125 1.28 1.36 -10.48
N ALA A 126 2.16 1.43 -9.49
CA ALA A 126 1.80 1.78 -8.12
C ALA A 126 2.17 3.24 -7.88
N ILE A 127 1.22 4.05 -7.42
CA ILE A 127 1.36 5.49 -7.24
C ILE A 127 1.10 5.85 -5.78
N THR A 128 1.96 6.68 -5.20
CA THR A 128 1.76 7.29 -3.87
C THR A 128 2.19 8.75 -3.95
N ASP A 129 1.41 9.65 -3.33
CA ASP A 129 1.66 11.09 -3.34
C ASP A 129 1.89 11.67 -4.76
N GLY A 130 1.16 11.15 -5.74
CA GLY A 130 1.24 11.54 -7.15
C GLY A 130 2.51 11.08 -7.88
N GLN A 131 3.34 10.24 -7.26
CA GLN A 131 4.56 9.71 -7.84
C GLN A 131 4.50 8.19 -7.99
N VAL A 132 5.09 7.68 -9.07
CA VAL A 132 5.22 6.24 -9.30
C VAL A 132 6.27 5.68 -8.35
N ILE A 133 5.87 4.74 -7.50
CA ILE A 133 6.75 4.06 -6.53
C ILE A 133 7.21 2.69 -7.02
N ASP A 134 6.46 2.09 -7.94
CA ASP A 134 6.80 0.84 -8.62
C ASP A 134 6.02 0.69 -9.94
N SER A 135 6.54 -0.12 -10.86
CA SER A 135 5.89 -0.37 -12.14
C SER A 135 6.30 -1.71 -12.73
N VAL A 136 5.38 -2.34 -13.47
CA VAL A 136 5.65 -3.55 -14.24
C VAL A 136 5.07 -3.40 -15.65
N SER A 137 5.89 -3.75 -16.64
CA SER A 137 5.52 -3.62 -18.06
C SER A 137 5.47 -4.98 -18.75
N PHE A 138 4.54 -5.12 -19.68
CA PHE A 138 4.44 -6.23 -20.62
C PHE A 138 4.49 -5.70 -22.05
N LYS A 139 5.32 -6.36 -22.87
CA LYS A 139 5.33 -6.17 -24.32
C LYS A 139 5.05 -7.53 -24.98
N PRO A 140 3.98 -7.65 -25.79
CA PRO A 140 3.60 -8.90 -26.44
C PRO A 140 4.58 -9.33 -27.53
#